data_AF-A0A7W0NPB0-F1
#
_entry.id   AF-A0A7W0NPB0-F1
#
_cell.length_a   1.000
_cell.length_b   1.000
_cell.length_c   1.000
_cell.angle_alpha   90.00
_cell.angle_beta   90.00
_cell.angle_gamma   90.00
#
_symmetry.space_group_name_H-M   'P 1'
#
loop_
_entity.id
_entity.type
_entity.pdbx_description
1 polymer ?
#
loop_
_entity_poly.entity_id
_entity_poly.type
_entity_poly.pdbx_seq_one_letter_code
_entity_poly.pdbx_strand_id
1 'polypeptide(L)' 'DLFVAAGAIVSTPTCGACFGGHNGVMGRGENAVTTTNRNFKGRMGSGEAGVYLANAYVAAAAAVAGELIDPADMPGGG' A
#
# COMPACT_ATOMS: atom_id res chain seq x y z
N ASP A 1 -15.24 -10.45 3.92
CA ASP A 1 -15.14 -10.50 5.40
C ASP A 1 -13.71 -10.63 5.92
N LEU A 2 -12.89 -11.56 5.42
CA LEU A 2 -11.50 -11.75 5.87
C LEU A 2 -10.67 -10.46 5.98
N PHE A 3 -10.65 -9.62 4.94
CA PHE A 3 -9.88 -8.37 4.94
C PHE A 3 -10.35 -7.37 6.01
N VAL A 4 -11.67 -7.25 6.18
CA VAL A 4 -12.25 -6.35 7.18
C VAL A 4 -11.96 -6.85 8.59
N ALA A 5 -12.03 -8.16 8.82
CA ALA A 5 -11.67 -8.78 10.09
C ALA A 5 -10.18 -8.58 10.43
N ALA A 6 -9.30 -8.51 9.41
CA ALA A 6 -7.88 -8.18 9.56
C ALA A 6 -7.60 -6.67 9.75
N GLY A 7 -8.64 -5.82 9.79
CA GLY A 7 -8.52 -4.37 9.98
C GLY A 7 -8.30 -3.58 8.68
N ALA A 8 -8.36 -4.23 7.51
CA ALA A 8 -8.25 -3.52 6.24
C ALA A 8 -9.52 -2.74 5.90
N ILE A 9 -9.35 -1.55 5.31
CA ILE A 9 -10.44 -0.72 4.81
C ILE A 9 -10.74 -1.13 3.36
N VAL A 10 -11.90 -1.76 3.14
CA VAL A 10 -12.38 -2.09 1.80
C VAL A 10 -13.20 -0.92 1.26
N SER A 11 -12.75 -0.32 0.16
CA SER A 11 -13.44 0.79 -0.49
C SER A 11 -14.35 0.33 -1.63
N THR A 12 -15.27 1.20 -2.05
CA THR A 12 -16.04 1.00 -3.29
C THR A 12 -15.10 0.89 -4.49
N PRO A 13 -15.46 0.16 -5.56
CA PRO A 13 -14.59 -0.01 -6.73
C PRO A 13 -14.24 1.35 -7.34
N THR A 14 -12.96 1.73 -7.23
CA THR A 14 -12.41 3.00 -7.69
C THR A 14 -10.90 2.89 -7.84
N CYS A 15 -10.27 3.86 -8.50
CA CYS A 15 -8.82 3.95 -8.57
C CYS A 15 -8.18 4.40 -7.25
N GLY A 16 -8.97 4.90 -6.29
CA GLY A 16 -8.49 5.27 -4.95
C GLY A 16 -7.39 6.34 -5.01
N ALA A 17 -6.38 6.18 -4.17
CA ALA A 17 -5.21 7.05 -4.11
C ALA A 17 -4.33 7.05 -5.36
N CYS A 18 -4.61 6.23 -6.39
CA CYS A 18 -3.74 6.07 -7.56
C CYS A 18 -3.38 7.40 -8.25
N PHE A 19 -4.24 8.42 -8.22
CA PHE A 19 -3.92 9.77 -8.73
C PHE A 19 -3.93 10.86 -7.64
N GLY A 20 -3.98 10.47 -6.37
CA GLY A 20 -3.96 11.39 -5.23
C GLY A 20 -5.25 12.16 -4.98
N GLY A 21 -6.38 11.76 -5.58
CA GLY A 21 -7.66 12.48 -5.46
C GLY A 21 -8.77 11.74 -4.72
N HIS A 22 -8.47 10.61 -4.09
CA HIS A 22 -9.48 9.79 -3.41
C HIS A 22 -8.87 8.99 -2.24
N ASN A 23 -9.70 8.23 -1.52
CA ASN A 23 -9.32 7.46 -0.32
C ASN A 23 -7.91 6.88 -0.36
N GLY A 24 -7.14 7.13 0.70
CA GLY A 24 -5.74 6.72 0.85
C GLY A 24 -4.71 7.72 0.32
N VAL A 25 -5.06 9.01 0.18
CA VAL A 25 -4.09 10.06 -0.23
C VAL A 25 -2.94 10.13 0.77
N MET A 26 -1.72 10.13 0.24
CA MET A 26 -0.48 10.13 1.01
C MET A 26 -0.15 11.53 1.54
N GLY A 27 0.10 11.60 2.83
CA GLY A 27 0.64 12.76 3.54
C GLY A 27 2.13 12.98 3.26
N ARG A 28 2.66 14.05 3.86
CA ARG A 28 4.07 14.44 3.72
C ARG A 28 4.97 13.49 4.51
N GLY A 29 5.97 12.89 3.85
CA GLY A 29 6.91 11.96 4.47
C GLY A 29 6.36 10.55 4.72
N GLU A 30 5.13 10.25 4.30
CA GLU A 30 4.57 8.91 4.40
C GLU A 30 5.08 7.98 3.30
N ASN A 31 5.17 6.69 3.60
CA ASN A 31 5.58 5.66 2.66
C ASN A 31 4.42 4.68 2.39
N ALA A 32 4.19 4.35 1.12
CA ALA A 32 3.21 3.36 0.70
C ALA A 32 3.85 2.26 -0.15
N VAL A 33 3.52 1.02 0.20
CA VAL A 33 3.70 -0.15 -0.67
C VAL A 33 2.37 -0.38 -1.39
N THR A 34 2.39 -0.36 -2.72
CA THR A 34 1.15 -0.34 -3.53
C THR A 34 1.23 -1.31 -4.70
N THR A 35 0.07 -1.86 -5.06
CA THR A 35 -0.14 -2.67 -6.26
C THR A 35 -0.60 -1.86 -7.48
N THR A 36 -0.48 -0.53 -7.42
CA THR A 36 -0.69 0.34 -8.59
C THR A 36 0.47 0.21 -9.58
N ASN A 37 0.41 0.93 -10.70
CA ASN A 37 1.41 0.84 -11.78
C ASN A 37 2.32 2.07 -11.92
N ARG A 38 2.21 3.07 -11.04
CA ARG A 38 2.95 4.34 -11.16
C ARG A 38 3.35 4.86 -9.79
N ASN A 39 4.59 5.32 -9.68
CA ASN A 39 5.20 5.80 -8.42
C ASN A 39 5.98 7.11 -8.56
N PHE A 40 5.70 7.93 -9.59
CA PHE A 40 6.36 9.23 -9.70
C PHE A 40 5.98 10.15 -8.53
N LYS A 41 6.85 11.10 -8.18
CA LYS A 41 6.64 12.01 -7.04
C LYS A 41 5.30 12.74 -7.14
N GLY A 42 4.56 12.79 -6.03
CA GLY A 42 3.23 13.43 -5.97
C GLY A 42 2.10 12.61 -6.59
N ARG A 43 2.36 11.38 -7.05
CA ARG A 43 1.34 10.55 -7.71
C ARG A 43 0.14 10.22 -6.84
N MET A 44 0.40 9.92 -5.56
CA MET A 44 -0.62 9.46 -4.61
C MET A 44 -0.96 10.54 -3.56
N GLY A 45 -0.54 11.78 -3.76
CA GLY A 45 -0.70 12.85 -2.78
C GLY A 45 0.52 13.75 -2.73
N SER A 46 1.17 13.83 -1.57
CA SER A 46 2.33 14.69 -1.36
C SER A 46 3.51 14.35 -2.30
N GLY A 47 4.22 15.39 -2.76
CA GLY A 47 5.48 15.26 -3.51
C GLY A 47 6.63 14.65 -2.70
N GLU A 48 6.50 14.66 -1.36
CA GLU A 48 7.45 14.09 -0.40
C GLU A 48 7.05 12.69 0.06
N ALA A 49 5.96 12.12 -0.46
CA ALA A 49 5.56 10.75 -0.15
C ALA A 49 6.41 9.73 -0.94
N GLY A 50 6.82 8.65 -0.27
CA GLY A 50 7.47 7.51 -0.90
C GLY A 50 6.43 6.52 -1.43
N VAL A 51 6.53 6.13 -2.71
CA VAL A 51 5.64 5.14 -3.33
C VAL A 51 6.46 3.99 -3.89
N TYR A 52 6.20 2.78 -3.41
CA TYR A 52 6.92 1.55 -3.76
C TYR A 52 5.96 0.58 -4.45
N LEU A 53 6.27 0.22 -5.70
CA LEU A 53 5.44 -0.70 -6.47
C LEU A 53 5.79 -2.14 -6.12
N ALA A 54 4.77 -2.94 -5.84
CA ALA A 54 4.92 -4.34 -5.50
C ALA A 54 3.75 -5.17 -6.04
N ASN A 55 3.92 -6.50 -6.09
CA ASN A 55 2.80 -7.39 -6.35
C ASN A 55 1.93 -7.54 -5.08
N ALA A 56 0.76 -8.19 -5.22
CA ALA A 56 -0.16 -8.37 -4.10
C ALA A 56 0.43 -9.18 -2.93
N TYR A 57 1.34 -10.11 -3.22
CA TYR A 57 1.96 -10.97 -2.20
C TYR A 57 2.90 -10.18 -1.30
N VAL A 58 3.79 -9.37 -1.89
CA VAL A 58 4.69 -8.46 -1.17
C VAL A 58 3.93 -7.37 -0.45
N ALA A 59 2.88 -6.80 -1.05
CA ALA A 59 2.05 -5.80 -0.40
C ALA A 59 1.34 -6.37 0.84
N ALA A 60 0.82 -7.59 0.77
CA ALA A 60 0.24 -8.28 1.92
C ALA A 60 1.29 -8.60 3.00
N ALA A 61 2.47 -9.07 2.58
CA ALA A 61 3.58 -9.33 3.50
C ALA A 61 3.98 -8.08 4.28
N ALA A 62 4.19 -6.97 3.58
CA ALA A 62 4.53 -5.69 4.18
C ALA A 62 3.41 -5.14 5.08
N ALA A 63 2.14 -5.34 4.71
CA ALA A 63 1.01 -4.91 5.52
C ALA A 63 0.94 -5.63 6.89
N VAL A 64 1.36 -6.90 6.95
CA VAL A 64 1.42 -7.65 8.22
C VAL A 64 2.67 -7.30 9.02
N ALA A 65 3.83 -7.13 8.36
CA ALA A 65 5.09 -6.83 9.02
C ALA A 65 5.19 -5.37 9.51
N GLY A 66 4.47 -4.44 8.86
CA GLY A 66 4.57 -3.00 9.12
C GLY A 66 5.76 -2.32 8.43
N GLU A 67 6.55 -3.07 7.65
CA GLU A 67 7.69 -2.59 6.90
C GLU A 67 7.86 -3.38 5.58
N LEU A 68 8.68 -2.88 4.66
CA LEU A 68 8.95 -3.58 3.41
C LEU A 68 9.87 -4.78 3.68
N ILE A 69 9.34 -6.00 3.52
CA ILE A 69 10.07 -7.26 3.74
C ILE A 69 10.00 -8.17 2.51
N ASP A 70 10.94 -9.13 2.43
CA ASP A 70 10.76 -10.28 1.55
C ASP A 70 9.64 -11.17 2.14
N PRO A 71 8.65 -11.58 1.33
CA PRO A 71 7.61 -12.49 1.81
C PRO A 71 8.13 -13.82 2.38
N ALA A 72 9.34 -14.26 2.01
CA ALA A 72 9.97 -15.45 2.57
C ALA A 72 10.41 -15.26 4.04
N ASP A 73 10.60 -14.02 4.49
CA ASP A 73 10.99 -13.69 5.87
C ASP A 73 9.77 -13.39 6.77
N MET A 74 8.55 -13.60 6.25
CA MET A 74 7.32 -13.27 6.94
C MET A 74 7.06 -14.23 8.13
N PRO A 75 6.79 -13.72 9.35
CA PRO A 75 6.53 -14.57 10.50
C PRO A 75 5.26 -15.42 10.30
N GLY A 76 5.43 -16.74 10.26
CA GLY A 76 4.35 -17.71 10.04
C GLY A 76 4.25 -18.28 8.62
N GLY A 77 5.15 -17.88 7.70
CA GLY A 77 5.21 -18.38 6.32
C GLY A 77 6.57 -19.01 5.98
N GLY A 78 6.87 -20.16 6.59
CA GLY A 78 8.01 -21.02 6.26
C GLY A 78 7.69 -22.48 6.57
#